data_AF-A0A8X7TV23-F1
#
_entry.id   AF-A0A8X7TV23-F1
#
_cell.length_a   1.000
_cell.length_b   1.000
_cell.length_c   1.000
_cell.angle_alpha   90.00
_cell.angle_beta   90.00
_cell.angle_gamma   90.00
#
_symmetry.space_group_name_H-M   'P 1'
#
loop_
_entity.id
_entity.type
_entity.pdbx_description
1 polymer ?
#
loop_
_entity_poly.entity_id
_entity_poly.type
_entity_poly.pdbx_seq_one_letter_code
_entity_poly.pdbx_strand_id
1 'polypeptide(L)'
;MGFEKKNRMRVKIQGPAFAVHVSRPAEVEHTRKDLPIIMMEQEIMEAINYPATLLYEAGFSSKRFSSRSWVIGITQPRCVAVLATATRVAHELGVRLRRFVVFQVRHDKKIGKNSAIKFMTAGILLREIKNDLLLRCYSVIILDEAHERSLNTGFLLWMLTRTNNIRQEVYKDQQKFYNLECTILRVEDFVSGKGCFPKPLLVIQVPTQQYYVTIHFSMRTDEVSFIGETYKITRK
;
A
#
# COMPACT_ATOMS: atom_id res chain seq x y z
N MET A 1 -33.27 16.79 -25.07
CA MET A 1 -32.84 16.92 -23.66
C MET A 1 -31.38 16.55 -23.57
N GLY A 2 -30.51 17.56 -23.44
CA GLY A 2 -29.06 17.41 -23.53
C GLY A 2 -28.48 16.75 -22.28
N PHE A 3 -27.69 15.69 -22.49
CA PHE A 3 -26.80 15.14 -21.47
C PHE A 3 -25.63 16.11 -21.29
N GLU A 4 -25.65 16.81 -20.17
CA GLU A 4 -24.61 17.72 -19.73
C GLU A 4 -23.31 16.95 -19.50
N LYS A 5 -22.36 17.09 -20.44
CA LYS A 5 -21.01 16.55 -20.34
C LYS A 5 -20.31 17.24 -19.16
N LYS A 6 -20.35 16.62 -17.98
CA LYS A 6 -19.54 17.06 -16.81
C LYS A 6 -18.07 17.07 -17.20
N ASN A 7 -17.54 18.28 -17.25
CA ASN A 7 -16.18 18.65 -17.61
C ASN A 7 -15.19 17.93 -16.66
N ARG A 8 -14.56 16.85 -17.14
CA ARG A 8 -13.44 16.22 -16.43
C ARG A 8 -12.27 17.20 -16.48
N MET A 9 -11.95 17.84 -15.36
CA MET A 9 -10.76 18.69 -15.23
C MET A 9 -9.51 17.84 -15.49
N ARG A 10 -9.02 17.84 -16.74
CA ARG A 10 -7.72 17.30 -17.11
C ARG A 10 -6.66 18.13 -16.41
N VAL A 11 -6.08 17.60 -15.34
CA VAL A 11 -4.86 18.14 -14.73
C VAL A 11 -3.76 18.01 -15.77
N LYS A 12 -3.32 19.12 -16.36
CA LYS A 12 -2.14 19.14 -17.23
C LYS A 12 -0.90 18.96 -16.34
N ILE A 13 -0.32 17.76 -16.36
CA ILE A 13 0.99 17.52 -15.75
C ILE A 13 2.04 18.18 -16.67
N GLN A 14 2.64 19.27 -16.20
CA GLN A 14 3.80 19.88 -16.86
C GLN A 14 5.07 19.27 -16.27
N GLY A 15 5.61 18.26 -16.95
CA GLY A 15 6.90 17.65 -16.67
C GLY A 15 7.10 16.37 -17.50
N PRO A 16 8.31 16.07 -17.97
CA PRO A 16 8.57 14.82 -18.68
C PRO A 16 8.37 13.62 -17.73
N ALA A 17 7.87 12.50 -18.26
CA ALA A 17 7.80 11.25 -17.53
C ALA A 17 9.21 10.89 -17.02
N PHE A 18 9.35 10.77 -15.70
CA PHE A 18 10.63 10.44 -15.07
C PHE A 18 10.63 8.95 -14.73
N ALA A 19 11.70 8.25 -15.12
CA ALA A 19 11.93 6.84 -14.81
C ALA A 19 13.22 6.71 -13.98
N VAL A 20 13.18 6.00 -12.85
CA VAL A 20 14.32 5.60 -12.02
C VAL A 20 14.64 4.18 -12.43
N HIS A 21 15.78 4.03 -13.09
CA HIS A 21 16.32 2.71 -13.37
C HIS A 21 16.69 2.00 -12.06
N VAL A 22 16.17 0.78 -11.91
CA VAL A 22 16.54 -0.14 -10.84
C VAL A 22 17.34 -1.28 -11.44
N SER A 23 18.55 -1.51 -10.94
CA SER A 23 19.37 -2.66 -11.32
C SER A 23 19.06 -3.81 -10.37
N ARG A 24 18.57 -4.94 -10.93
CA ARG A 24 18.11 -6.10 -10.16
C ARG A 24 18.96 -7.33 -10.49
N PRO A 25 19.11 -8.28 -9.55
CA PRO A 25 19.69 -9.59 -9.84
C PRO A 25 18.87 -10.33 -10.92
N ALA A 26 19.54 -11.06 -11.81
CA ALA A 26 18.88 -11.76 -12.93
C ALA A 26 17.82 -12.78 -12.47
N GLU A 27 18.08 -13.47 -11.36
CA GLU A 27 17.13 -14.41 -10.75
C GLU A 27 15.82 -13.72 -10.33
N VAL A 28 15.93 -12.53 -9.72
CA VAL A 28 14.77 -11.73 -9.32
C VAL A 28 13.99 -11.29 -10.54
N GLU A 29 14.67 -10.82 -11.58
CA GLU A 29 14.04 -10.37 -12.82
C GLU A 29 13.23 -11.49 -13.49
N HIS A 30 13.77 -12.72 -13.46
CA HIS A 30 13.09 -13.89 -14.02
C HIS A 30 11.83 -14.25 -13.21
N THR A 31 11.95 -14.40 -11.90
CA THR A 31 10.78 -14.73 -11.04
C THR A 31 9.70 -13.66 -11.09
N ARG A 32 10.09 -12.39 -11.23
CA ARG A 32 9.15 -11.27 -11.27
C ARG A 32 8.28 -11.31 -12.52
N LYS A 33 8.82 -11.68 -13.68
CA LYS A 33 8.07 -11.75 -14.96
C LYS A 33 6.86 -12.67 -14.90
N ASP A 34 6.92 -13.70 -14.04
CA ASP A 34 5.83 -14.67 -13.87
C ASP A 34 4.72 -14.19 -12.92
N LEU A 35 4.92 -13.05 -12.23
CA LEU A 35 3.92 -12.52 -11.31
C LEU A 35 2.78 -11.83 -12.10
N PRO A 36 1.51 -12.22 -11.88
CA PRO A 36 0.38 -11.64 -12.60
C PRO A 36 0.26 -10.12 -12.44
N ILE A 37 0.73 -9.57 -11.30
CA ILE A 37 0.70 -8.14 -11.01
C ILE A 37 1.55 -7.30 -11.98
N ILE A 38 2.59 -7.89 -12.60
CA ILE A 38 3.43 -7.17 -13.57
C ILE A 38 2.65 -6.87 -14.84
N MET A 39 1.76 -7.77 -15.26
CA MET A 39 0.92 -7.53 -16.43
C MET A 39 -0.06 -6.36 -16.21
N MET A 40 -0.40 -6.06 -14.96
CA MET A 40 -1.29 -4.97 -14.57
C MET A 40 -0.56 -3.68 -14.20
N GLU A 41 0.76 -3.62 -14.36
CA GLU A 41 1.56 -2.46 -13.95
C GLU A 41 1.02 -1.17 -14.56
N GLN A 42 0.69 -1.16 -15.85
CA GLN A 42 0.14 0.01 -16.53
C GLN A 42 -1.23 0.43 -15.97
N GLU A 43 -2.12 -0.52 -15.68
CA GLU A 43 -3.44 -0.23 -15.10
C GLU A 43 -3.32 0.34 -13.69
N ILE A 44 -2.45 -0.26 -12.86
CA ILE A 44 -2.15 0.23 -11.51
C ILE A 44 -1.58 1.63 -11.60
N MET A 45 -0.67 1.86 -12.54
CA MET A 45 -0.05 3.15 -12.77
C MET A 45 -1.05 4.22 -13.19
N GLU A 46 -1.93 3.93 -14.13
CA GLU A 46 -2.98 4.85 -14.58
C GLU A 46 -4.02 5.11 -13.49
N ALA A 47 -4.36 4.09 -12.71
CA ALA A 47 -5.25 4.19 -11.56
C ALA A 47 -4.69 5.11 -10.46
N ILE A 48 -3.37 5.05 -10.24
CA ILE A 48 -2.66 5.95 -9.34
C ILE A 48 -2.47 7.33 -10.02
N ASN A 49 -2.55 7.44 -11.36
CA ASN A 49 -2.31 8.68 -12.11
C ASN A 49 -3.48 9.70 -12.11
N TYR A 50 -3.91 10.04 -10.89
CA TYR A 50 -4.19 11.41 -10.44
C TYR A 50 -3.31 11.67 -9.19
N PRO A 51 -2.14 12.33 -9.31
CA PRO A 51 -0.96 12.05 -10.11
C PRO A 51 0.13 11.31 -9.27
N ALA A 52 0.22 9.97 -9.30
CA ALA A 52 1.51 9.32 -9.03
C ALA A 52 1.83 8.23 -10.04
N THR A 53 2.71 8.62 -10.94
CA THR A 53 3.56 7.69 -11.67
C THR A 53 4.47 6.99 -10.64
N LEU A 54 4.63 5.66 -10.77
CA LEU A 54 5.54 4.68 -10.15
C LEU A 54 6.26 5.15 -8.88
N LEU A 55 5.87 4.64 -7.72
CA LEU A 55 6.28 5.24 -6.46
C LEU A 55 7.76 5.10 -6.11
N TYR A 56 8.51 4.22 -6.77
CA TYR A 56 9.97 4.21 -6.74
C TYR A 56 10.57 4.52 -8.11
N GLU A 57 10.03 3.94 -9.20
CA GLU A 57 10.53 4.20 -10.56
C GLU A 57 10.13 5.56 -11.12
N ALA A 58 9.28 6.36 -10.51
CA ALA A 58 8.98 7.72 -10.96
C ALA A 58 9.62 8.81 -10.11
N GLY A 59 10.60 8.44 -9.28
CA GLY A 59 11.47 9.44 -8.65
C GLY A 59 10.83 10.21 -7.51
N PHE A 60 9.78 9.71 -6.89
CA PHE A 60 9.19 10.32 -5.70
C PHE A 60 10.14 10.36 -4.48
N SER A 61 11.26 9.63 -4.55
CA SER A 61 12.38 9.71 -3.60
C SER A 61 13.64 10.39 -4.17
N SER A 62 13.59 10.92 -5.40
CA SER A 62 14.73 11.60 -6.02
C SER A 62 14.90 13.00 -5.44
N LYS A 63 16.10 13.31 -4.96
CA LYS A 63 16.52 14.64 -4.42
C LYS A 63 16.33 15.80 -5.40
N ARG A 64 15.95 15.55 -6.65
CA ARG A 64 15.76 16.55 -7.72
C ARG A 64 14.36 17.18 -7.76
N PHE A 65 13.34 16.58 -7.13
CA PHE A 65 11.97 17.15 -7.13
C PHE A 65 11.62 17.99 -5.91
N SER A 66 12.45 17.97 -4.86
CA SER A 66 12.31 18.86 -3.71
C SER A 66 13.57 18.77 -2.83
N SER A 67 13.91 19.87 -2.15
CA SER A 67 14.85 19.88 -1.02
C SER A 67 14.40 18.97 0.15
N ARG A 68 13.22 18.33 0.05
CA ARG A 68 12.68 17.32 0.97
C ARG A 68 12.44 15.99 0.25
N SER A 69 13.05 14.92 0.76
CA SER A 69 12.81 13.55 0.30
C SER A 69 11.46 13.07 0.83
N TRP A 70 10.49 12.82 -0.05
CA TRP A 70 9.24 12.15 0.30
C TRP A 70 9.48 10.64 0.40
N VAL A 71 8.69 9.96 1.23
CA VAL A 71 8.82 8.54 1.54
C VAL A 71 7.53 7.81 1.19
N ILE A 72 7.66 6.59 0.65
CA ILE A 72 6.55 5.64 0.53
C ILE A 72 6.45 4.87 1.86
N GLY A 73 5.34 5.02 2.55
CA GLY A 73 5.02 4.25 3.76
C GLY A 73 4.22 3.01 3.42
N ILE A 74 4.61 1.85 3.94
CA ILE A 74 3.87 0.59 3.79
C ILE A 74 3.59 0.03 5.18
N THR A 75 2.33 -0.16 5.52
CA THR A 75 1.95 -0.74 6.82
C THR A 75 1.72 -2.24 6.71
N GLN A 76 2.21 -2.98 7.69
CA GLN A 76 1.93 -4.40 7.89
C GLN A 76 1.33 -4.61 9.29
N PRO A 77 0.47 -5.61 9.50
CA PRO A 77 -0.14 -5.87 10.80
C PRO A 77 0.87 -6.41 11.82
N ARG A 78 1.85 -7.22 11.36
CA ARG A 78 2.78 -7.96 12.22
C ARG A 78 4.21 -7.45 12.07
N CYS A 79 4.93 -7.34 13.19
CA CYS A 79 6.34 -6.92 13.21
C CYS A 79 7.25 -7.84 12.37
N VAL A 80 6.98 -9.14 12.39
CA VAL A 80 7.76 -10.13 11.62
C VAL A 80 7.55 -9.93 10.11
N ALA A 81 6.32 -9.61 9.70
CA ALA A 81 5.99 -9.28 8.32
C ALA A 81 6.68 -7.98 7.87
N VAL A 82 6.70 -6.95 8.73
CA VAL A 82 7.45 -5.70 8.46
C VAL A 82 8.91 -5.99 8.10
N LEU A 83 9.60 -6.80 8.91
CA LEU A 83 11.01 -7.14 8.69
C LEU A 83 11.20 -8.00 7.43
N ALA A 84 10.38 -9.04 7.28
CA ALA A 84 10.46 -9.97 6.16
C ALA A 84 10.22 -9.27 4.81
N THR A 85 9.16 -8.49 4.70
CA THR A 85 8.82 -7.75 3.48
C THR A 85 9.84 -6.68 3.16
N ALA A 86 10.34 -5.94 4.16
CA ALA A 86 11.41 -4.96 3.94
C ALA A 86 12.70 -5.60 3.43
N THR A 87 13.09 -6.74 4.00
CA THR A 87 14.28 -7.48 3.59
C THR A 87 14.10 -8.02 2.17
N ARG A 88 12.92 -8.58 1.86
CA ARG A 88 12.58 -9.07 0.52
C ARG A 88 12.63 -7.95 -0.52
N VAL A 89 11.99 -6.81 -0.26
CA VAL A 89 11.97 -5.69 -1.21
C VAL A 89 13.35 -5.06 -1.38
N ALA A 90 14.16 -4.98 -0.32
CA ALA A 90 15.55 -4.52 -0.45
C ALA A 90 16.37 -5.42 -1.39
N HIS A 91 16.21 -6.74 -1.24
CA HIS A 91 16.84 -7.73 -2.13
C HIS A 91 16.32 -7.59 -3.58
N GLU A 92 15.01 -7.45 -3.77
CA GLU A 92 14.41 -7.32 -5.10
C GLU A 92 14.84 -6.04 -5.84
N LEU A 93 15.11 -4.96 -5.10
CA LEU A 93 15.59 -3.70 -5.64
C LEU A 93 17.12 -3.65 -5.79
N GLY A 94 17.85 -4.70 -5.40
CA GLY A 94 19.31 -4.71 -5.42
C GLY A 94 19.95 -3.68 -4.48
N VAL A 95 19.26 -3.26 -3.42
CA VAL A 95 19.73 -2.22 -2.49
C VAL A 95 20.00 -2.77 -1.10
N ARG A 96 20.94 -2.14 -0.38
CA ARG A 96 21.20 -2.47 1.02
C ARG A 96 20.04 -2.03 1.91
N LEU A 97 19.53 -2.96 2.72
CA LEU A 97 18.55 -2.69 3.78
C LEU A 97 19.06 -1.60 4.74
N ARG A 98 18.14 -0.78 5.28
CA ARG A 98 18.39 0.40 6.13
C ARG A 98 19.00 1.62 5.43
N ARG A 99 19.27 1.56 4.12
CA ARG A 99 19.65 2.74 3.32
C ARG A 99 18.45 3.30 2.55
N PHE A 100 18.04 2.63 1.47
CA PHE A 100 16.91 3.05 0.63
C PHE A 100 15.58 2.46 1.12
N VAL A 101 15.61 1.19 1.52
CA VAL A 101 14.48 0.48 2.13
C VAL A 101 14.73 0.37 3.61
N VAL A 102 13.79 0.86 4.42
CA VAL A 102 13.91 0.90 5.88
C VAL A 102 12.66 0.30 6.52
N PHE A 103 12.79 -0.13 7.77
CA PHE A 103 11.67 -0.66 8.52
C PHE A 103 11.65 -0.15 9.95
N GLN A 104 10.47 0.03 10.53
CA GLN A 104 10.28 0.51 11.90
C GLN A 104 9.22 -0.30 12.65
N VAL A 105 9.61 -0.86 13.80
CA VAL A 105 8.68 -1.47 14.77
C VAL A 105 8.79 -0.78 16.14
N ARG A 106 7.92 -1.15 17.11
CA ARG A 106 7.69 -0.44 18.38
C ARG A 106 8.97 -0.13 19.19
N HIS A 107 10.00 -0.96 19.08
CA HIS A 107 11.25 -0.84 19.85
C HIS A 107 12.47 -0.42 19.01
N ASP A 108 12.30 -0.17 17.71
CA ASP A 108 13.41 0.28 16.87
C ASP A 108 13.68 1.78 17.02
N LYS A 109 14.97 2.15 16.97
CA LYS A 109 15.40 3.56 16.96
C LYS A 109 14.93 4.27 15.68
N LYS A 110 14.81 5.60 15.77
CA LYS A 110 14.47 6.46 14.62
C LYS A 110 15.46 6.23 13.47
N ILE A 111 14.91 6.15 12.26
CA ILE A 111 15.65 5.83 11.04
C ILE A 111 16.23 7.13 10.45
N GLY A 112 17.37 6.99 9.76
CA GLY A 112 18.08 8.10 9.09
C GLY A 112 17.30 8.75 7.95
N LYS A 113 17.69 9.98 7.59
CA LYS A 113 16.96 10.90 6.69
C LYS A 113 16.96 10.53 5.19
N ASN A 114 17.53 9.39 4.80
CA ASN A 114 17.83 9.09 3.39
C ASN A 114 17.11 7.84 2.89
N SER A 115 15.89 7.59 3.38
CA SER A 115 15.03 6.47 3.02
C SER A 115 14.02 6.84 1.94
N ALA A 116 13.74 5.91 1.04
CA ALA A 116 12.73 6.02 0.01
C ALA A 116 11.46 5.24 0.33
N ILE A 117 11.63 4.04 0.89
CA ILE A 117 10.57 3.10 1.21
C ILE A 117 10.67 2.75 2.68
N LYS A 118 9.59 2.92 3.42
CA LYS A 118 9.51 2.62 4.85
C LYS A 118 8.40 1.63 5.14
N PHE A 119 8.79 0.45 5.60
CA PHE A 119 7.89 -0.55 6.16
C PHE A 119 7.66 -0.28 7.65
N MET A 120 6.43 -0.37 8.12
CA MET A 120 6.13 -0.12 9.52
C MET A 120 4.88 -0.87 9.97
N THR A 121 4.66 -0.95 11.28
CA THR A 121 3.37 -1.42 11.79
C THR A 121 2.34 -0.29 11.82
N ALA A 122 1.06 -0.65 11.79
CA ALA A 122 -0.04 0.29 11.96
C ALA A 122 0.14 1.23 13.17
N GLY A 123 0.59 0.68 14.30
CA GLY A 123 0.85 1.47 15.52
C GLY A 123 1.97 2.51 15.38
N ILE A 124 2.99 2.26 14.55
CA ILE A 124 4.03 3.24 14.26
C ILE A 124 3.45 4.40 13.44
N LEU A 125 2.66 4.09 12.40
CA LEU A 125 2.04 5.13 11.59
C LEU A 125 1.08 6.00 12.41
N LEU A 126 0.29 5.40 13.31
CA LEU A 126 -0.58 6.14 14.23
C LEU A 126 0.20 7.09 15.14
N ARG A 127 1.36 6.66 15.64
CA ARG A 127 2.23 7.52 16.45
C ARG A 127 2.78 8.69 15.63
N GLU A 128 3.03 8.50 14.34
CA GLU A 128 3.47 9.57 13.46
C GLU A 128 2.36 10.55 13.11
N ILE A 129 1.14 10.06 12.87
CA ILE A 129 -0.05 10.91 12.72
C ILE A 129 -0.26 11.80 13.94
N LYS A 130 -0.03 11.26 15.15
CA LYS A 130 -0.10 12.06 16.39
C LYS A 130 0.92 13.22 16.41
N ASN A 131 2.09 13.04 15.81
CA ASN A 131 3.14 14.06 15.79
C ASN A 131 2.99 15.03 14.62
N ASP A 132 2.57 14.53 13.45
CA ASP A 132 2.30 15.31 12.25
C ASP A 132 1.04 14.75 11.57
N LEU A 133 -0.10 15.39 11.86
CA LEU A 133 -1.40 15.04 11.29
C LEU A 133 -1.41 15.09 9.77
N LEU A 134 -0.58 15.94 9.17
CA LEU A 134 -0.50 16.10 7.73
C LEU A 134 0.43 15.09 7.09
N LEU A 135 1.19 14.29 7.85
CA LEU A 135 2.09 13.27 7.32
C LEU A 135 3.01 13.81 6.21
N ARG A 136 3.58 15.00 6.41
CA ARG A 136 4.35 15.74 5.38
C ARG A 136 5.67 15.09 4.99
N CYS A 137 6.02 13.97 5.57
CA CYS A 137 7.16 13.17 5.13
C CYS A 137 6.76 12.12 4.09
N TYR A 138 5.46 11.85 3.94
CA TYR A 138 4.94 10.80 3.06
C TYR A 138 4.31 11.40 1.81
N SER A 139 4.65 10.80 0.68
CA SER A 139 3.96 10.96 -0.60
C SER A 139 2.87 9.92 -0.75
N VAL A 140 3.17 8.67 -0.39
CA VAL A 140 2.20 7.57 -0.45
C VAL A 140 2.22 6.74 0.79
N ILE A 141 1.01 6.31 1.17
CA ILE A 141 0.80 5.34 2.22
C ILE A 141 0.03 4.17 1.62
N ILE A 142 0.62 2.99 1.77
CA ILE A 142 0.04 1.72 1.39
C ILE A 142 -0.41 1.01 2.66
N LEU A 143 -1.72 0.74 2.74
CA LEU A 143 -2.28 -0.09 3.80
C LEU A 143 -2.38 -1.52 3.31
N ASP A 144 -1.47 -2.37 3.77
CA ASP A 144 -1.53 -3.81 3.51
C ASP A 144 -2.41 -4.54 4.54
N GLU A 145 -2.93 -5.70 4.14
CA GLU A 145 -3.74 -6.59 4.99
C GLU A 145 -4.96 -5.88 5.62
N ALA A 146 -5.55 -4.92 4.91
CA ALA A 146 -6.69 -4.15 5.41
C ALA A 146 -7.95 -4.99 5.71
N HIS A 147 -7.97 -6.22 5.18
CA HIS A 147 -9.02 -7.21 5.41
C HIS A 147 -8.95 -7.86 6.81
N GLU A 148 -7.84 -7.76 7.56
CA GLU A 148 -7.76 -8.32 8.93
C GLU A 148 -8.72 -7.59 9.92
N ARG A 149 -9.46 -6.57 9.48
CA ARG A 149 -10.43 -5.76 10.25
C ARG A 149 -9.95 -5.37 11.66
N SER A 150 -8.65 -5.12 11.80
CA SER A 150 -8.08 -4.72 13.08
C SER A 150 -8.55 -3.31 13.46
N LEU A 151 -8.79 -3.07 14.75
CA LEU A 151 -9.17 -1.73 15.27
C LEU A 151 -8.18 -0.65 14.83
N ASN A 152 -6.89 -0.97 14.83
CA ASN A 152 -5.84 -0.05 14.42
C ASN A 152 -5.92 0.30 12.93
N THR A 153 -6.21 -0.69 12.08
CA THR A 153 -6.31 -0.49 10.63
C THR A 153 -7.55 0.34 10.27
N GLY A 154 -8.70 0.08 10.91
CA GLY A 154 -9.91 0.88 10.73
C GLY A 154 -9.73 2.33 11.17
N PHE A 155 -9.13 2.55 12.34
CA PHE A 155 -8.84 3.91 12.83
C PHE A 155 -7.81 4.64 11.95
N LEU A 156 -6.77 3.94 11.46
CA LEU A 156 -5.82 4.50 10.50
C LEU A 156 -6.50 4.95 9.22
N LEU A 157 -7.37 4.11 8.66
CA LEU A 157 -8.09 4.43 7.45
C LEU A 157 -8.91 5.72 7.61
N TRP A 158 -9.66 5.82 8.70
CA TRP A 158 -10.43 7.01 9.04
C TRP A 158 -9.56 8.27 9.15
N MET A 159 -8.43 8.17 9.87
CA MET A 159 -7.48 9.28 10.01
C MET A 159 -6.89 9.69 8.65
N LEU A 160 -6.50 8.73 7.82
CA LEU A 160 -5.88 8.97 6.52
C LEU A 160 -6.85 9.65 5.54
N THR A 161 -8.13 9.27 5.53
CA THR A 161 -9.15 9.98 4.75
C THR A 161 -9.22 11.45 5.16
N ARG A 162 -9.25 11.72 6.47
CA ARG A 162 -9.33 13.08 7.00
C ARG A 162 -8.07 13.89 6.66
N THR A 163 -6.90 13.30 6.85
CA THR A 163 -5.61 13.91 6.49
C THR A 163 -5.54 14.24 5.01
N ASN A 164 -5.99 13.34 4.12
CA ASN A 164 -6.00 13.58 2.68
C ASN A 164 -6.89 14.77 2.31
N ASN A 165 -8.09 14.86 2.87
CA ASN A 165 -8.99 16.00 2.62
C ASN A 165 -8.34 17.34 3.01
N ILE A 166 -7.73 17.42 4.20
CA ILE A 166 -7.05 18.63 4.67
C ILE A 166 -5.86 18.97 3.76
N ARG A 167 -5.07 17.98 3.32
CA ARG A 167 -3.96 18.22 2.39
C ARG A 167 -4.43 18.74 1.04
N GLN A 168 -5.57 18.25 0.54
CA GLN A 168 -6.17 18.75 -0.70
C GLN A 168 -6.66 20.20 -0.58
N GLU A 169 -7.22 20.59 0.57
CA GLU A 169 -7.59 21.99 0.84
C GLU A 169 -6.36 22.89 0.87
N VAL A 170 -5.32 22.51 1.63
CA VAL A 170 -4.05 23.26 1.69
C VAL A 170 -3.39 23.37 0.31
N TYR A 171 -3.49 22.33 -0.53
CA TYR A 171 -2.99 22.36 -1.90
C TYR A 171 -3.73 23.39 -2.77
N LYS A 172 -5.06 23.48 -2.65
CA LYS A 172 -5.86 24.47 -3.39
C LYS A 172 -5.52 25.90 -2.99
N ASP A 173 -5.34 26.14 -1.70
CA ASP A 173 -5.08 27.48 -1.17
C ASP A 173 -3.65 27.97 -1.47
N GLN A 174 -2.66 27.09 -1.36
CA GLN A 174 -1.24 27.50 -1.41
C GLN A 174 -0.54 27.15 -2.73
N GLN A 175 -1.18 26.40 -3.64
CA GLN A 175 -0.54 25.81 -4.83
C GLN A 175 0.77 25.05 -4.52
N LYS A 176 0.99 24.69 -3.25
CA LYS A 176 2.18 23.96 -2.79
C LYS A 176 1.86 22.48 -2.82
N PHE A 177 2.66 21.73 -3.59
CA PHE A 177 2.46 20.32 -3.86
C PHE A 177 2.61 19.47 -2.59
N TYR A 178 1.50 18.97 -2.07
CA TYR A 178 1.44 18.05 -0.93
C TYR A 178 0.47 16.89 -1.21
N ASN A 179 0.54 16.27 -2.38
CA ASN A 179 -0.32 15.13 -2.67
C ASN A 179 0.10 13.96 -1.75
N LEU A 180 -0.82 13.53 -0.88
CA LEU A 180 -0.73 12.23 -0.22
C LEU A 180 -1.67 11.32 -0.97
N GLU A 181 -1.14 10.29 -1.61
CA GLU A 181 -1.96 9.23 -2.17
C GLU A 181 -2.00 8.06 -1.20
N CYS A 182 -3.22 7.65 -0.85
CA CYS A 182 -3.46 6.52 0.02
C CYS A 182 -3.96 5.38 -0.86
N THR A 183 -3.12 4.37 -1.07
CA THR A 183 -3.47 3.17 -1.83
C THR A 183 -3.79 2.05 -0.84
N ILE A 184 -4.97 1.45 -0.95
CA ILE A 184 -5.41 0.35 -0.08
C ILE A 184 -5.40 -0.90 -0.95
N LEU A 185 -4.57 -1.88 -0.62
CA LEU A 185 -4.33 -3.03 -1.50
C LEU A 185 -5.37 -4.15 -1.38
N ARG A 186 -6.34 -4.07 -0.45
CA ARG A 186 -7.48 -5.01 -0.34
C ARG A 186 -8.72 -4.30 0.21
N VAL A 187 -9.79 -4.20 -0.59
CA VAL A 187 -10.90 -3.24 -0.36
C VAL A 187 -12.29 -3.89 -0.34
N GLU A 188 -12.38 -5.22 -0.37
CA GLU A 188 -13.66 -5.94 -0.50
C GLU A 188 -14.69 -5.51 0.56
N ASP A 189 -14.23 -5.17 1.77
CA ASP A 189 -15.08 -4.77 2.89
C ASP A 189 -15.28 -3.25 3.06
N PHE A 190 -14.44 -2.41 2.45
CA PHE A 190 -14.53 -0.94 2.64
C PHE A 190 -15.41 -0.24 1.61
N VAL A 191 -15.73 -0.92 0.50
CA VAL A 191 -16.64 -0.40 -0.53
C VAL A 191 -18.11 -0.54 -0.12
N SER A 192 -18.45 -1.49 0.76
CA SER A 192 -19.83 -1.73 1.21
C SER A 192 -20.31 -0.77 2.32
N GLY A 193 -19.39 -0.12 3.03
CA GLY A 193 -19.69 0.80 4.12
C GLY A 193 -19.99 2.23 3.63
N LYS A 194 -21.26 2.65 3.70
CA LYS A 194 -21.64 4.07 3.55
C LYS A 194 -20.98 4.90 4.67
N GLY A 195 -19.96 5.69 4.35
CA GLY A 195 -19.54 6.80 5.22
C GLY A 195 -18.05 7.08 5.36
N CYS A 196 -17.15 6.15 4.98
CA CYS A 196 -15.71 6.39 5.16
C CYS A 196 -15.07 7.24 4.06
N PHE A 197 -15.67 7.33 2.87
CA PHE A 197 -15.12 8.09 1.75
C PHE A 197 -16.20 8.91 1.03
N PRO A 198 -15.96 10.21 0.74
CA PRO A 198 -16.89 11.05 0.00
C PRO A 198 -16.97 10.68 -1.50
N LYS A 199 -15.98 9.95 -2.01
CA LYS A 199 -15.95 9.37 -3.36
C LYS A 199 -15.66 7.87 -3.25
N PRO A 200 -16.25 7.01 -4.10
CA PRO A 200 -15.94 5.59 -4.09
C PRO A 200 -14.44 5.39 -4.35
N LEU A 201 -13.83 4.51 -3.56
CA LEU A 201 -12.43 4.11 -3.76
C LEU A 201 -12.29 3.37 -5.09
N LEU A 202 -11.20 3.62 -5.79
CA LEU A 202 -10.82 2.82 -6.94
C LEU A 202 -10.35 1.45 -6.45
N VAL A 203 -11.00 0.39 -6.92
CA VAL A 203 -10.62 -0.99 -6.60
C VAL A 203 -10.04 -1.64 -7.86
N ILE A 204 -8.82 -2.15 -7.73
CA ILE A 204 -8.15 -2.92 -8.79
C ILE A 204 -8.10 -4.36 -8.32
N GLN A 205 -8.69 -5.26 -9.09
CA GLN A 205 -8.63 -6.69 -8.82
C GLN A 205 -7.42 -7.28 -9.51
N VAL A 206 -6.40 -7.63 -8.73
CA VAL A 206 -5.20 -8.29 -9.26
C VAL A 206 -5.45 -9.80 -9.32
N PRO A 207 -5.33 -10.44 -10.49
CA PRO A 207 -5.48 -11.88 -10.60
C PRO A 207 -4.39 -12.57 -9.79
N THR A 208 -4.75 -13.63 -9.09
CA THR A 208 -3.80 -14.44 -8.32
C THR A 208 -3.78 -15.85 -8.87
N GLN A 209 -2.61 -16.49 -8.84
CA GLN A 209 -2.54 -17.92 -9.14
C GLN A 209 -3.22 -18.67 -8.01
N GLN A 210 -4.35 -19.31 -8.32
CA GLN A 210 -5.05 -20.20 -7.40
C GLN A 210 -4.64 -21.63 -7.69
N TYR A 211 -4.25 -22.36 -6.64
CA TYR A 211 -4.06 -23.79 -6.71
C TYR A 211 -5.39 -24.48 -6.39
N TYR A 212 -5.71 -25.53 -7.15
CA TYR A 212 -6.94 -26.28 -6.91
C TYR A 212 -6.89 -26.96 -5.54
N VAL A 213 -7.86 -26.64 -4.69
CA VAL A 213 -8.04 -27.27 -3.38
C VAL A 213 -9.34 -28.06 -3.42
N THR A 214 -9.24 -29.38 -3.28
CA THR A 214 -10.42 -30.24 -3.16
C THR A 214 -10.99 -30.11 -1.75
N ILE A 215 -12.23 -29.64 -1.65
CA ILE A 215 -12.92 -29.50 -0.37
C ILE A 215 -13.75 -30.76 -0.12
N HIS A 216 -13.47 -31.46 0.97
CA HIS A 216 -14.25 -32.60 1.43
C HIS A 216 -15.05 -32.22 2.67
N PHE A 217 -16.36 -32.45 2.63
CA PHE A 217 -17.25 -32.23 3.77
C PHE A 217 -17.59 -33.55 4.44
N SER A 218 -17.60 -33.58 5.77
CA SER A 218 -18.17 -34.71 6.50
C SER A 218 -19.69 -34.72 6.32
N MET A 219 -20.28 -35.89 6.15
CA MET A 219 -21.73 -36.03 6.07
C MET A 219 -22.43 -35.72 7.40
N ARG A 220 -21.70 -35.76 8.52
CA ARG A 220 -22.21 -35.48 9.86
C ARG A 220 -21.26 -34.53 10.59
N THR A 221 -21.83 -33.52 11.24
CA THR A 221 -21.11 -32.63 12.15
C THR A 221 -21.21 -33.23 13.56
N ASP A 222 -20.09 -33.67 14.12
CA ASP A 222 -20.03 -34.08 15.52
C ASP A 222 -20.00 -32.82 16.40
N GLU A 223 -21.11 -32.55 17.10
CA GLU A 223 -21.25 -31.38 17.98
C GLU A 223 -20.54 -31.56 19.33
N VAL A 224 -20.09 -32.79 19.65
CA VAL A 224 -19.57 -33.16 20.97
C VAL A 224 -18.05 -33.20 20.97
N SER A 225 -17.40 -33.71 19.92
CA SER A 225 -15.93 -33.78 19.88
C SER A 225 -15.31 -33.57 18.50
N PHE A 226 -15.00 -32.31 18.19
CA PHE A 226 -14.19 -31.96 17.02
C PHE A 226 -12.80 -32.63 17.03
N ILE A 227 -12.18 -32.79 18.22
CA ILE A 227 -10.86 -33.41 18.36
C ILE A 227 -10.92 -34.90 17.97
N GLY A 228 -11.94 -35.63 18.43
CA GLY A 228 -12.12 -37.04 18.08
C GLY A 228 -12.31 -37.25 16.58
N GLU A 229 -13.09 -36.39 15.93
CA GLU A 229 -13.31 -36.46 14.49
C GLU A 229 -12.04 -36.10 13.69
N THR A 230 -11.31 -35.08 14.14
CA THR A 230 -10.02 -34.71 13.55
C THR A 230 -9.02 -35.87 13.61
N TYR A 231 -8.96 -36.58 14.75
CA TYR A 231 -8.12 -37.77 14.89
C TYR A 231 -8.52 -38.91 13.94
N LYS A 232 -9.82 -39.17 13.76
CA LYS A 232 -10.30 -40.19 12.80
C LYS A 232 -9.91 -39.85 11.35
N ILE A 233 -9.97 -38.57 10.96
CA ILE A 233 -9.65 -38.11 9.62
C ILE A 233 -8.14 -38.19 9.36
N THR A 234 -7.32 -37.80 10.32
CA THR A 234 -5.85 -37.71 10.18
C THR A 234 -5.09 -39.01 10.40
N ARG A 235 -5.72 -40.04 10.98
CA ARG A 235 -5.09 -41.32 11.27
C ARG A 235 -5.00 -42.28 10.07
N LYS A 236 -5.62 -41.94 8.94
CA LYS A 236 -5.44 -42.69 7.68
C LYS A 236 -4.13 -42.33 7.00
#